data_AF-A0A5J4FXD4-F1
#
_entry.id   AF-A0A5J4FXD4-F1
#
_cell.length_a   1.000
_cell.length_b   1.000
_cell.length_c   1.000
_cell.angle_alpha   90.00
_cell.angle_beta   90.00
_cell.angle_gamma   90.00
#
_symmetry.space_group_name_H-M   'P 1'
#
loop_
_entity.id
_entity.type
_entity.pdbx_description
1 polymer ?
#
loop_
_entity_poly.entity_id
_entity_poly.type
_entity_poly.pdbx_seq_one_letter_code
_entity_poly.pdbx_strand_id
1 'polypeptide(L)'
;MVSSLVACKSDDDAGGDGAAADGTLTATVSGAGFTSNAAATTAVIQSAGGTQSLLITANDLGGKNITLTVSGGYEGVGTYNIGGDNMVFVTGSYIEVNPSNPQDAQTWSAPYADSGIAGELNITEVSDTAVKGTFFFDGKNNNDDSIKNITSGSFSINL
;
A
#
# COMPACT_ATOMS: atom_id res chain seq x y z
N MET A 1 10.79 -40.94 33.94
CA MET A 1 11.16 -41.32 32.57
C MET A 1 10.07 -40.78 31.66
N VAL A 2 10.46 -39.78 30.88
CA VAL A 2 9.78 -39.04 29.81
C VAL A 2 8.40 -39.58 29.37
N SER A 3 7.34 -38.81 29.65
CA SER A 3 6.14 -38.82 28.81
C SER A 3 6.54 -38.29 27.45
N SER A 4 6.69 -39.18 26.48
CA SER A 4 6.83 -38.82 25.07
C SER A 4 5.48 -38.32 24.58
N LEU A 5 5.18 -37.04 24.82
CA LEU A 5 4.22 -36.33 23.99
C LEU A 5 4.87 -36.20 22.62
N VAL A 6 4.53 -37.12 21.72
CA VAL A 6 4.49 -36.84 20.28
C VAL A 6 3.44 -35.74 20.13
N ALA A 7 3.86 -34.50 20.40
CA ALA A 7 3.16 -33.34 19.91
C ALA A 7 3.29 -33.40 18.40
N CYS A 8 2.19 -33.71 17.73
CA CYS A 8 2.03 -33.47 16.32
C CYS A 8 2.49 -32.02 16.05
N LYS A 9 3.67 -31.88 15.45
CA LYS A 9 3.88 -30.74 14.57
C LYS A 9 2.88 -30.95 13.45
N SER A 10 1.79 -30.20 13.47
CA SER A 10 1.18 -29.83 12.22
C SER A 10 2.26 -29.01 11.51
N ASP A 11 2.95 -29.66 10.58
CA ASP A 11 3.63 -28.97 9.48
C ASP A 11 2.53 -28.30 8.66
N ASP A 12 2.04 -27.16 9.14
CA ASP A 12 1.38 -26.18 8.30
C ASP A 12 2.49 -25.30 7.71
N ASP A 13 3.26 -25.90 6.80
CA ASP A 13 3.91 -25.17 5.72
C ASP A 13 2.80 -24.67 4.78
N ALA A 14 2.11 -23.62 5.23
CA ALA A 14 1.38 -22.72 4.36
C ALA A 14 2.15 -21.40 4.38
N GLY A 15 3.15 -21.30 3.50
CA GLY A 15 3.56 -20.01 2.95
C GLY A 15 2.35 -19.39 2.27
N GLY A 16 1.50 -18.74 3.06
CA GLY A 16 0.34 -18.04 2.56
C GLY A 16 0.84 -16.77 1.88
N ASP A 17 0.63 -16.69 0.57
CA ASP A 17 0.58 -15.41 -0.12
C ASP A 17 -0.26 -14.47 0.75
N GLY A 18 0.40 -13.50 1.38
CA GLY A 18 -0.15 -12.67 2.45
C GLY A 18 -1.20 -11.71 1.92
N ALA A 19 -2.33 -12.23 1.45
CA ALA A 19 -3.40 -11.48 0.83
C ALA A 19 -4.21 -10.75 1.89
N ALA A 20 -4.35 -9.43 1.73
CA ALA A 20 -5.30 -8.64 2.50
C ALA A 20 -6.72 -9.20 2.37
N ALA A 21 -7.51 -9.05 3.44
CA ALA A 21 -8.93 -9.37 3.39
C ALA A 21 -9.65 -8.48 2.37
N ASP A 22 -10.76 -8.97 1.81
CA ASP A 22 -11.55 -8.21 0.83
C ASP A 22 -11.99 -6.84 1.38
N GLY A 23 -11.86 -5.83 0.53
CA GLY A 23 -12.09 -4.43 0.84
C GLY A 23 -10.96 -3.75 1.62
N THR A 24 -9.84 -4.43 1.93
CA THR A 24 -8.79 -3.88 2.80
C THR A 24 -7.42 -3.82 2.13
N LEU A 25 -6.56 -3.02 2.75
CA LEU A 25 -5.14 -2.94 2.49
C LEU A 25 -4.38 -3.20 3.80
N THR A 26 -3.33 -4.01 3.73
CA THR A 26 -2.41 -4.26 4.85
C THR A 26 -0.99 -3.88 4.45
N ALA A 27 -0.18 -3.47 5.43
CA ALA A 27 1.24 -3.21 5.24
C ALA A 27 2.00 -3.24 6.58
N THR A 28 3.32 -3.19 6.52
CA THR A 28 4.20 -2.89 7.65
C THR A 28 4.82 -1.50 7.44
N VAL A 29 4.56 -0.58 8.36
CA VAL A 29 5.07 0.79 8.37
C VAL A 29 6.15 0.92 9.44
N SER A 30 7.42 0.99 9.02
CA SER A 30 8.59 1.05 9.91
C SER A 30 8.56 -0.01 11.03
N GLY A 31 8.16 -1.23 10.67
CA GLY A 31 8.06 -2.37 11.59
C GLY A 31 6.72 -2.52 12.33
N ALA A 32 5.82 -1.53 12.25
CA ALA A 32 4.48 -1.61 12.84
C ALA A 32 3.43 -2.05 11.80
N GLY A 33 2.50 -2.91 12.19
CA GLY A 33 1.41 -3.33 11.31
C GLY A 33 0.42 -2.20 11.03
N PHE A 34 -0.04 -2.13 9.78
CA PHE A 34 -1.14 -1.29 9.32
C PHE A 34 -2.20 -2.16 8.66
N THR A 35 -3.46 -1.93 9.00
CA THR A 35 -4.62 -2.54 8.35
C THR A 35 -5.66 -1.45 8.18
N SER A 36 -6.12 -1.25 6.95
CA SER A 36 -7.17 -0.27 6.67
C SER A 36 -8.56 -0.79 7.07
N ASN A 37 -9.49 0.14 7.24
CA ASN A 37 -10.89 -0.18 7.43
C ASN A 37 -11.57 -0.38 6.07
N ALA A 38 -12.29 -1.49 5.89
CA ALA A 38 -12.92 -1.82 4.62
C ALA A 38 -13.92 -0.78 4.12
N ALA A 39 -14.67 -0.13 5.03
CA ALA A 39 -15.63 0.91 4.67
C ALA A 39 -14.98 2.27 4.34
N ALA A 40 -13.70 2.45 4.70
CA ALA A 40 -12.93 3.66 4.45
C ALA A 40 -11.78 3.39 3.46
N THR A 41 -11.87 2.30 2.70
CA THR A 41 -10.90 1.90 1.69
C THR A 41 -11.61 1.81 0.33
N THR A 42 -11.02 2.42 -0.68
CA THR A 42 -11.59 2.52 -2.03
C THR A 42 -10.48 2.49 -3.07
N ALA A 43 -10.77 1.84 -4.19
CA ALA A 43 -10.01 1.96 -5.41
C ALA A 43 -10.89 2.57 -6.49
N VAL A 44 -10.34 3.46 -7.32
CA VAL A 44 -11.06 4.07 -8.44
C VAL A 44 -10.18 4.00 -9.67
N ILE A 45 -10.72 3.46 -10.76
CA ILE A 45 -10.12 3.55 -12.09
C ILE A 45 -10.88 4.63 -12.85
N GLN A 46 -10.15 5.66 -13.29
CA GLN A 46 -10.71 6.80 -14.01
C GLN A 46 -10.10 6.91 -15.40
N SER A 47 -10.95 7.15 -16.40
CA SER A 47 -10.54 7.33 -17.80
C SER A 47 -10.73 8.77 -18.23
N ALA A 48 -9.67 9.42 -18.72
CA ALA A 48 -9.72 10.77 -19.25
C ALA A 48 -8.73 10.95 -20.41
N GLY A 49 -9.18 11.56 -21.50
CA GLY A 49 -8.30 11.91 -22.63
C GLY A 49 -7.61 10.71 -23.31
N GLY A 50 -8.19 9.50 -23.23
CA GLY A 50 -7.58 8.28 -23.76
C GLY A 50 -6.53 7.63 -22.86
N THR A 51 -6.36 8.13 -21.63
CA THR A 51 -5.48 7.55 -20.60
C THR A 51 -6.29 7.09 -19.40
N GLN A 52 -5.78 6.12 -18.65
CA GLN A 52 -6.38 5.67 -17.40
C GLN A 52 -5.48 6.00 -16.22
N SER A 53 -6.12 6.28 -15.07
CA SER A 53 -5.45 6.39 -13.78
C SER A 53 -6.09 5.44 -12.78
N LEU A 54 -5.28 4.92 -11.87
CA LEU A 54 -5.71 4.18 -10.69
C LEU A 54 -5.43 5.03 -9.45
N LEU A 55 -6.43 5.19 -8.58
CA LEU A 55 -6.29 5.77 -7.25
C LEU A 55 -6.75 4.74 -6.22
N ILE A 56 -5.88 4.42 -5.26
CA ILE A 56 -6.22 3.63 -4.09
C ILE A 56 -6.08 4.52 -2.86
N THR A 57 -7.13 4.60 -2.04
CA THR A 57 -7.11 5.31 -0.75
C THR A 57 -7.54 4.34 0.33
N ALA A 58 -6.68 4.11 1.32
CA ALA A 58 -6.89 3.15 2.39
C ALA A 58 -6.70 3.83 3.75
N ASN A 59 -7.80 4.07 4.46
CA ASN A 59 -7.77 4.71 5.78
C ASN A 59 -7.97 3.68 6.88
N ASP A 60 -7.25 3.81 7.99
CA ASP A 60 -7.66 3.18 9.24
C ASP A 60 -8.63 4.10 10.02
N LEU A 61 -9.11 3.64 11.18
CA LEU A 61 -9.94 4.45 12.07
C LEU A 61 -9.13 5.25 13.11
N GLY A 62 -7.80 5.13 13.09
CA GLY A 62 -6.86 5.76 14.00
C GLY A 62 -6.24 7.05 13.47
N GLY A 63 -6.58 7.47 12.25
CA GLY A 63 -6.04 8.66 11.60
C GLY A 63 -4.82 8.39 10.74
N LYS A 64 -4.54 7.13 10.38
CA LYS A 64 -3.49 6.74 9.43
C LYS A 64 -4.10 6.44 8.07
N ASN A 65 -3.38 6.80 7.01
CA ASN A 65 -3.82 6.58 5.65
C ASN A 65 -2.65 6.14 4.77
N ILE A 66 -2.92 5.22 3.84
CA ILE A 66 -2.05 4.92 2.70
C ILE A 66 -2.81 5.27 1.42
N THR A 67 -2.17 6.04 0.55
CA THR A 67 -2.66 6.33 -0.80
C THR A 67 -1.63 5.89 -1.83
N LEU A 68 -2.11 5.22 -2.88
CA LEU A 68 -1.32 4.81 -4.04
C LEU A 68 -1.98 5.37 -5.29
N THR A 69 -1.19 5.87 -6.23
CA THR A 69 -1.73 6.45 -7.46
C THR A 69 -0.87 6.07 -8.65
N VAL A 70 -1.51 5.70 -9.76
CA VAL A 70 -0.93 5.60 -11.09
C VAL A 70 -1.67 6.62 -11.95
N SER A 71 -0.99 7.68 -12.39
CA SER A 71 -1.57 8.81 -13.13
C SER A 71 -1.33 8.68 -14.63
N GLY A 72 -2.40 8.51 -15.42
CA GLY A 72 -2.33 8.62 -16.88
C GLY A 72 -1.54 7.53 -17.62
N GLY A 73 -1.18 6.44 -16.94
CA GLY A 73 -0.42 5.32 -17.49
C GLY A 73 -0.81 3.97 -16.89
N TYR A 74 -2.03 3.88 -16.35
CA TYR A 74 -2.55 2.62 -15.82
C TYR A 74 -3.07 1.73 -16.95
N GLU A 75 -2.47 0.55 -17.11
CA GLU A 75 -2.78 -0.40 -18.20
C GLU A 75 -3.33 -1.74 -17.66
N GLY A 76 -3.71 -1.79 -16.38
CA GLY A 76 -4.22 -2.99 -15.72
C GLY A 76 -3.14 -3.77 -14.96
N VAL A 77 -3.20 -5.11 -15.04
CA VAL A 77 -2.25 -6.03 -14.40
C VAL A 77 -0.82 -5.72 -14.85
N GLY A 78 0.09 -5.59 -13.90
CA GLY A 78 1.47 -5.25 -14.18
C GLY A 78 2.16 -4.55 -13.02
N THR A 79 3.42 -4.21 -13.25
CA THR A 79 4.31 -3.60 -12.26
C THR A 79 4.56 -2.13 -12.60
N TYR A 80 4.38 -1.28 -11.61
CA TYR A 80 4.46 0.17 -11.71
C TYR A 80 5.51 0.68 -10.71
N ASN A 81 6.63 1.18 -11.20
CA ASN A 81 7.68 1.74 -10.34
C ASN A 81 7.23 3.07 -9.74
N ILE A 82 7.37 3.24 -8.42
CA ILE A 82 7.13 4.50 -7.72
C ILE A 82 8.40 5.36 -7.86
N GLY A 83 8.35 6.36 -8.73
CA GLY A 83 9.52 7.13 -9.15
C GLY A 83 10.15 6.63 -10.45
N GLY A 84 11.43 6.93 -10.66
CA GLY A 84 12.13 6.69 -11.93
C GLY A 84 12.19 7.92 -12.85
N ASP A 85 12.61 7.70 -14.10
CA ASP A 85 12.98 8.76 -15.05
C ASP A 85 11.88 9.81 -15.29
N ASN A 86 12.30 11.07 -15.44
CA ASN A 86 11.69 12.33 -15.92
C ASN A 86 10.17 12.63 -15.76
N MET A 87 9.27 11.66 -15.62
CA MET A 87 7.86 11.85 -15.33
C MET A 87 7.40 10.88 -14.24
N VAL A 88 7.07 11.45 -13.07
CA VAL A 88 6.51 10.71 -11.94
C VAL A 88 5.02 10.46 -12.19
N PHE A 89 4.69 9.29 -12.70
CA PHE A 89 3.30 8.86 -12.88
C PHE A 89 2.78 8.04 -11.72
N VAL A 90 3.66 7.44 -10.92
CA VAL A 90 3.28 6.55 -9.83
C VAL A 90 3.75 7.14 -8.51
N THR A 91 2.85 7.28 -7.55
CA THR A 91 3.13 7.85 -6.24
C THR A 91 2.56 7.00 -5.12
N GLY A 92 3.26 6.96 -4.00
CA GLY A 92 2.76 6.42 -2.74
C GLY A 92 2.84 7.48 -1.65
N SER A 93 1.88 7.50 -0.73
CA SER A 93 1.95 8.34 0.46
C SER A 93 1.41 7.61 1.68
N TYR A 94 2.05 7.87 2.81
CA TYR A 94 1.56 7.51 4.13
C TYR A 94 1.31 8.77 4.94
N ILE A 95 0.14 8.88 5.55
CA ILE A 95 -0.27 10.04 6.35
C ILE A 95 -0.57 9.58 7.77
N GLU A 96 -0.11 10.35 8.76
CA GLU A 96 -0.53 10.23 10.15
C GLU A 96 -1.19 11.55 10.58
N VAL A 97 -2.46 11.48 10.96
CA VAL A 97 -3.23 12.60 11.49
C VAL A 97 -3.36 12.43 13.00
N ASN A 98 -3.05 13.49 13.74
CA ASN A 98 -3.40 13.57 15.16
C ASN A 98 -4.84 14.12 15.28
N PRO A 99 -5.84 13.33 15.72
CA PRO A 99 -7.22 13.82 15.80
C PRO A 99 -7.41 14.97 16.79
N SER A 100 -6.51 15.10 17.77
CA SER A 100 -6.51 16.21 18.74
C SER A 100 -5.80 17.46 18.22
N ASN A 101 -5.00 17.34 17.15
CA ASN A 101 -4.37 18.46 16.47
C ASN A 101 -4.24 18.20 14.95
N PRO A 102 -5.35 18.30 14.18
CA PRO A 102 -5.34 17.93 12.77
C PRO A 102 -4.38 18.74 11.89
N GLN A 103 -4.00 19.93 12.34
CA GLN A 103 -3.05 20.80 11.64
C GLN A 103 -1.61 20.27 11.68
N ASP A 104 -1.33 19.29 12.52
CA ASP A 104 -0.03 18.62 12.69
C ASP A 104 0.01 17.26 11.97
N ALA A 105 -0.78 17.11 10.91
CA ALA A 105 -0.73 15.93 10.06
C ALA A 105 0.65 15.81 9.41
N GLN A 106 1.22 14.61 9.48
CA GLN A 106 2.52 14.28 8.91
C GLN A 106 2.34 13.39 7.69
N THR A 107 3.11 13.67 6.64
CA THR A 107 3.00 12.95 5.36
C THR A 107 4.38 12.49 4.91
N TRP A 108 4.49 11.20 4.60
CA TRP A 108 5.65 10.59 3.99
C TRP A 108 5.30 10.20 2.56
N SER A 109 5.98 10.79 1.58
CA SER A 109 5.64 10.62 0.16
C SER A 109 6.79 9.98 -0.63
N ALA A 110 6.40 9.22 -1.65
CA ALA A 110 7.26 8.62 -2.65
C ALA A 110 6.72 8.92 -4.07
N PRO A 111 7.60 9.19 -5.04
CA PRO A 111 9.02 9.43 -4.85
C PRO A 111 9.29 10.76 -4.14
N TYR A 112 10.53 10.95 -3.71
CA TYR A 112 11.05 12.21 -3.19
C TYR A 112 12.29 12.63 -3.98
N ALA A 113 12.77 13.86 -3.78
CA ALA A 113 13.94 14.39 -4.49
C ALA A 113 15.13 13.42 -4.36
N ASP A 114 15.78 13.15 -5.49
CA ASP A 114 16.95 12.27 -5.62
C ASP A 114 16.76 10.80 -5.21
N SER A 115 15.50 10.34 -5.01
CA SER A 115 15.21 8.95 -4.63
C SER A 115 15.40 7.91 -5.75
N GLY A 116 15.37 8.34 -7.02
CA GLY A 116 15.30 7.41 -8.15
C GLY A 116 13.99 6.61 -8.12
N ILE A 117 14.09 5.28 -8.09
CA ILE A 117 12.95 4.39 -7.84
C ILE A 117 12.86 4.16 -6.33
N ALA A 118 11.78 4.65 -5.73
CA ALA A 118 11.54 4.62 -4.29
C ALA A 118 10.60 3.50 -3.83
N GLY A 119 10.09 2.69 -4.76
CA GLY A 119 9.14 1.62 -4.47
C GLY A 119 8.53 1.01 -5.71
N GLU A 120 7.58 0.12 -5.49
CA GLU A 120 6.87 -0.61 -6.54
C GLU A 120 5.41 -0.82 -6.12
N LEU A 121 4.50 -0.69 -7.10
CA LEU A 121 3.12 -1.13 -7.04
C LEU A 121 2.93 -2.25 -8.07
N ASN A 122 2.55 -3.42 -7.61
CA ASN A 122 2.31 -4.58 -8.45
C ASN A 122 0.83 -4.96 -8.42
N ILE A 123 0.17 -4.82 -9.56
CA ILE A 123 -1.23 -5.18 -9.76
C ILE A 123 -1.28 -6.62 -10.26
N THR A 124 -1.84 -7.52 -9.46
CA THR A 124 -1.89 -8.95 -9.77
C THR A 124 -3.23 -9.37 -10.38
N GLU A 125 -4.30 -8.65 -10.05
CA GLU A 125 -5.65 -8.96 -10.53
C GLU A 125 -6.46 -7.68 -10.70
N VAL A 126 -7.19 -7.58 -11.80
CA VAL A 126 -8.21 -6.55 -12.04
C VAL A 126 -9.44 -7.27 -12.56
N SER A 127 -10.59 -7.00 -11.95
CA SER A 127 -11.91 -7.48 -12.37
C SER A 127 -12.88 -6.30 -12.43
N ASP A 128 -14.12 -6.56 -12.83
CA ASP A 128 -15.17 -5.54 -12.85
C ASP A 128 -15.50 -4.98 -11.45
N THR A 129 -15.19 -5.73 -10.39
CA THR A 129 -15.59 -5.38 -9.01
C THR A 129 -14.44 -5.15 -8.05
N ALA A 130 -13.21 -5.53 -8.42
CA ALA A 130 -12.08 -5.47 -7.51
C ALA A 130 -10.73 -5.35 -8.22
N VAL A 131 -9.77 -4.75 -7.50
CA VAL A 131 -8.35 -4.72 -7.84
C VAL A 131 -7.55 -5.33 -6.69
N LYS A 132 -6.55 -6.15 -7.03
CA LYS A 132 -5.65 -6.78 -6.06
C LYS A 132 -4.21 -6.55 -6.44
N GLY A 133 -3.36 -6.55 -5.43
CA GLY A 133 -1.94 -6.36 -5.66
C GLY A 133 -1.12 -6.31 -4.40
N THR A 134 0.17 -6.04 -4.61
CA THR A 134 1.17 -5.81 -3.58
C THR A 134 1.87 -4.48 -3.82
N PHE A 135 2.49 -3.94 -2.78
CA PHE A 135 3.27 -2.72 -2.92
C PHE A 135 4.32 -2.60 -1.82
N PHE A 136 5.33 -1.79 -2.08
CA PHE A 136 6.25 -1.27 -1.07
C PHE A 136 6.75 0.09 -1.53
N PHE A 137 7.09 0.96 -0.58
CA PHE A 137 7.81 2.20 -0.89
C PHE A 137 8.48 2.77 0.36
N ASP A 138 9.53 3.54 0.12
CA ASP A 138 10.15 4.40 1.12
C ASP A 138 9.59 5.81 0.96
N GLY A 139 8.86 6.27 1.97
CA GLY A 139 8.29 7.61 2.00
C GLY A 139 9.18 8.57 2.79
N LYS A 140 9.43 9.76 2.25
CA LYS A 140 10.13 10.83 2.96
C LYS A 140 9.16 11.92 3.40
N ASN A 141 9.33 12.41 4.62
CA ASN A 141 8.61 13.59 5.11
C ASN A 141 9.41 14.84 4.77
N ASN A 142 8.75 15.80 4.11
CA ASN A 142 9.38 17.03 3.65
C ASN A 142 9.60 18.06 4.76
N ASN A 143 9.00 17.88 5.94
CA ASN A 143 9.13 18.80 7.08
C ASN A 143 10.39 18.52 7.90
N ASP A 144 10.76 17.25 8.07
CA ASP A 144 11.82 16.81 8.99
C ASP A 144 12.83 15.80 8.38
N ASP A 145 12.71 15.53 7.08
CA ASP A 145 13.53 14.58 6.33
C ASP A 145 13.45 13.12 6.81
N SER A 146 12.54 12.78 7.73
CA SER A 146 12.39 11.41 8.22
C SER A 146 11.88 10.46 7.13
N ILE A 147 12.35 9.21 7.19
CA ILE A 147 11.94 8.14 6.28
C ILE A 147 11.04 7.15 7.02
N LYS A 148 9.94 6.75 6.38
CA LYS A 148 9.19 5.55 6.75
C LYS A 148 9.29 4.52 5.65
N ASN A 149 9.62 3.29 6.04
CA ASN A 149 9.66 2.16 5.12
C ASN A 149 8.30 1.47 5.17
N ILE A 150 7.58 1.48 4.06
CA ILE A 150 6.30 0.80 3.89
C ILE A 150 6.58 -0.47 3.11
N THR A 151 6.44 -1.60 3.79
CA THR A 151 6.89 -2.92 3.32
C THR A 151 5.78 -3.94 3.46
N SER A 152 5.91 -5.06 2.75
CA SER A 152 4.93 -6.17 2.80
C SER A 152 3.49 -5.70 2.57
N GLY A 153 3.31 -4.71 1.69
CA GLY A 153 2.02 -4.15 1.36
C GLY A 153 1.22 -5.12 0.49
N SER A 154 -0.05 -5.33 0.83
CA SER A 154 -0.99 -6.12 0.04
C SER A 154 -2.38 -5.50 0.08
N PHE A 155 -3.17 -5.69 -0.96
CA PHE A 155 -4.54 -5.19 -0.99
C PHE A 155 -5.46 -6.05 -1.84
N SER A 156 -6.74 -6.07 -1.46
CA SER A 156 -7.87 -6.60 -2.23
C SER A 156 -9.01 -5.61 -2.04
N ILE A 157 -9.25 -4.72 -3.00
CA ILE A 157 -10.12 -3.55 -2.81
C ILE A 157 -11.19 -3.51 -3.88
N ASN A 158 -12.41 -3.17 -3.48
CA ASN A 158 -13.53 -3.00 -4.38
C ASN A 158 -13.39 -1.71 -5.20
N LEU A 159 -13.78 -1.79 -6.48
CA LEU A 159 -13.86 -0.66 -7.40
C LEU A 159 -15.18 0.11 -7.29
#